data_AF-A0A2Z2HPC3-F1
#
_entry.id   AF-A0A2Z2HPC3-F1
#
_cell.length_a   1.000
_cell.length_b   1.000
_cell.length_c   1.000
_cell.angle_alpha   90.00
_cell.angle_beta   90.00
_cell.angle_gamma   90.00
#
_symmetry.space_group_name_H-M   'P 1'
#
loop_
_entity.id
_entity.type
_entity.pdbx_description
1 polymer ?
#
loop_
_entity_poly.entity_id
_entity_poly.type
_entity_poly.pdbx_seq_one_letter_code
_entity_poly.pdbx_strand_id
1 'polypeptide(L)'
;MSEPDREPTEKPTHDSAEATHEGQWMARNWLAIAAVSILGLLLLTVGMLQATGLVSVFAPVADTETQQWGAFAVLALGWVLLAGWSWSAVTG
;
A
#
# COMPACT_ATOMS: atom_id res chain seq x y z
N MET A 1 -11.43 -24.44 -54.36
CA MET A 1 -12.19 -24.96 -53.22
C MET A 1 -11.83 -24.06 -52.06
N SER A 2 -12.76 -23.21 -51.63
CA SER A 2 -12.54 -22.19 -50.62
C SER A 2 -12.79 -22.80 -49.26
N GLU A 3 -11.78 -22.88 -48.39
CA GLU A 3 -12.04 -23.01 -46.96
C GLU A 3 -12.85 -21.79 -46.51
N PRO A 4 -13.99 -21.95 -45.83
CA PRO A 4 -14.77 -20.81 -45.36
C PRO A 4 -14.01 -20.13 -44.23
N ASP A 5 -13.94 -18.80 -44.31
CA ASP A 5 -13.52 -17.90 -43.25
C ASP A 5 -14.00 -18.42 -41.89
N ARG A 6 -13.03 -18.76 -41.02
CA ARG A 6 -13.30 -18.86 -39.59
C ARG A 6 -13.57 -17.43 -39.12
N GLU A 7 -14.83 -17.06 -39.09
CA GLU A 7 -15.32 -15.97 -38.25
C GLU A 7 -14.63 -16.11 -36.88
N PRO A 8 -13.96 -15.07 -36.36
CA PRO A 8 -13.55 -15.07 -34.98
C PRO A 8 -14.84 -15.29 -34.20
N THR A 9 -14.90 -16.36 -33.40
CA THR A 9 -15.97 -16.51 -32.43
C THR A 9 -15.84 -15.34 -31.47
N GLU A 10 -16.48 -14.21 -31.82
CA GLU A 10 -16.81 -13.13 -30.91
C GLU A 10 -17.74 -13.76 -29.89
N LYS A 11 -17.13 -14.34 -28.85
CA LYS A 11 -17.84 -14.62 -27.61
C LYS A 11 -18.46 -13.28 -27.22
N PRO A 12 -19.79 -13.21 -27.03
CA PRO A 12 -20.41 -11.98 -26.56
C PRO A 12 -19.69 -11.59 -25.27
N THR A 13 -19.03 -10.44 -25.26
CA THR A 13 -18.45 -9.84 -24.06
C THR A 13 -19.60 -9.38 -23.16
N HIS A 14 -20.29 -10.36 -22.59
CA HIS A 14 -21.08 -10.19 -21.38
C HIS A 14 -20.09 -10.06 -20.23
N ASP A 15 -19.38 -8.94 -20.12
CA ASP A 15 -18.42 -8.80 -19.02
C ASP A 15 -18.00 -7.37 -18.67
N SER A 16 -18.71 -6.36 -19.15
CA SER A 16 -18.44 -4.98 -18.69
C SER A 16 -18.66 -4.82 -17.17
N ALA A 17 -19.56 -5.62 -16.57
CA ALA A 17 -19.86 -5.64 -15.14
C ALA A 17 -18.86 -6.48 -14.31
N GLU A 18 -18.28 -7.53 -14.86
CA GLU A 18 -17.28 -8.37 -14.18
C GLU A 18 -15.89 -7.72 -14.28
N ALA A 19 -15.54 -7.17 -15.46
CA ALA A 19 -14.31 -6.39 -15.65
C ALA A 19 -14.26 -5.12 -14.78
N THR A 20 -15.41 -4.49 -14.49
CA THR A 20 -15.45 -3.36 -13.54
C THR A 20 -15.28 -3.80 -12.10
N HIS A 21 -15.80 -4.96 -11.71
CA HIS A 21 -15.58 -5.51 -10.36
C HIS A 21 -14.13 -5.96 -10.16
N GLU A 22 -13.54 -6.66 -11.13
CA GLU A 22 -12.13 -7.04 -11.10
C GLU A 22 -11.21 -5.82 -11.12
N GLY A 23 -11.53 -4.82 -11.96
CA GLY A 23 -10.78 -3.57 -12.03
C GLY A 23 -10.82 -2.76 -10.73
N GLN A 24 -11.97 -2.71 -10.04
CA GLN A 24 -12.07 -2.05 -8.74
C GLN A 24 -11.30 -2.80 -7.64
N TRP A 25 -11.31 -4.13 -7.67
CA TRP A 25 -10.54 -4.94 -6.73
C TRP A 25 -9.03 -4.78 -6.95
N MET A 26 -8.56 -4.84 -8.20
CA MET A 26 -7.17 -4.55 -8.55
C MET A 26 -6.76 -3.12 -8.19
N ALA A 27 -7.57 -2.12 -8.52
CA ALA A 27 -7.27 -0.72 -8.22
C ALA A 27 -7.16 -0.48 -6.71
N ARG A 28 -8.03 -1.09 -5.90
CA ARG A 28 -7.99 -0.97 -4.43
C ARG A 28 -6.74 -1.62 -3.83
N ASN A 29 -6.31 -2.76 -4.36
CA ASN A 29 -5.07 -3.42 -3.95
C ASN A 29 -3.82 -2.59 -4.30
N TRP A 30 -3.76 -2.02 -5.51
CA TRP A 30 -2.65 -1.15 -5.92
C TRP A 30 -2.59 0.13 -5.07
N LEU A 31 -3.74 0.72 -4.74
CA LEU A 31 -3.81 1.90 -3.88
C LEU A 31 -3.28 1.60 -2.46
N ALA A 32 -3.62 0.44 -1.91
CA ALA A 32 -3.14 0.02 -0.59
C ALA A 32 -1.61 -0.15 -0.55
N ILE A 33 -1.02 -0.76 -1.58
CA ILE A 33 0.43 -0.91 -1.69
C ILE A 33 1.11 0.45 -1.83
N ALA A 34 0.58 1.34 -2.68
CA ALA A 34 1.12 2.69 -2.86
C ALA A 34 1.06 3.50 -1.56
N ALA A 35 -0.06 3.46 -0.84
CA ALA A 35 -0.24 4.15 0.43
C ALA A 35 0.76 3.66 1.49
N VAL A 36 0.92 2.34 1.65
CA VAL A 36 1.89 1.76 2.59
C VAL A 36 3.32 2.18 2.24
N SER A 37 3.66 2.19 0.94
CA SER A 37 5.01 2.57 0.47
C SER A 37 5.32 4.05 0.74
N ILE A 38 4.37 4.95 0.47
CA ILE A 38 4.50 6.38 0.77
C ILE A 38 4.64 6.59 2.28
N LEU A 39 3.80 5.94 3.08
CA LEU A 39 3.90 6.01 4.54
C LEU A 39 5.24 5.49 5.05
N GLY A 40 5.78 4.42 4.46
CA GLY A 40 7.09 3.87 4.83
C GLY A 40 8.23 4.85 4.57
N LEU A 41 8.22 5.52 3.40
CA LEU A 41 9.18 6.56 3.07
C LEU A 41 9.10 7.76 4.03
N LEU A 42 7.89 8.20 4.37
CA LEU A 42 7.69 9.24 5.37
C LEU A 42 8.22 8.82 6.74
N LEU A 43 7.97 7.59 7.15
CA LEU A 43 8.41 7.04 8.43
C LEU A 43 9.95 6.98 8.50
N LEU A 44 10.60 6.55 7.42
CA LEU A 44 12.05 6.62 7.27
C LEU A 44 12.58 8.06 7.37
N THR A 45 11.94 8.99 6.65
CA THR A 45 12.33 10.40 6.63
C THR A 45 12.23 11.00 8.04
N VAL A 46 11.13 10.75 8.75
CA VAL A 46 10.94 11.18 10.14
C VAL A 46 12.00 10.57 11.05
N GLY A 47 12.28 9.27 10.92
CA GLY A 47 13.33 8.60 11.69
C GLY A 47 14.71 9.22 11.47
N MET A 48 15.06 9.56 10.22
CA MET A 48 16.32 10.24 9.90
C MET A 48 16.38 11.67 10.44
N LEU A 49 15.29 12.42 10.35
CA LEU A 49 15.21 13.78 10.91
C LEU A 49 15.35 13.78 12.43
N GLN A 50 14.78 12.79 13.11
CA GLN A 50 14.93 12.61 14.55
C GLN A 50 16.36 12.17 14.91
N ALA A 51 16.94 11.22 14.16
CA ALA A 51 18.30 10.74 14.40
C ALA A 51 19.37 11.83 14.21
N THR A 52 19.12 12.78 13.32
CA THR A 52 20.01 13.94 13.09
C THR A 52 19.76 15.09 14.07
N GLY A 53 18.73 15.00 14.92
CA GLY A 53 18.34 16.06 15.85
C GLY A 53 17.77 17.31 15.16
N LEU A 54 17.46 17.23 13.86
CA LEU A 54 16.93 18.35 13.09
C LEU A 54 15.48 18.67 13.46
N VAL A 55 14.70 17.65 13.84
CA VAL A 55 13.29 17.80 14.19
C VAL A 55 12.91 16.87 15.35
N SER A 56 12.27 17.44 16.37
CA SER A 56 11.74 16.71 17.52
C SER A 56 10.24 16.42 17.34
N VAL A 57 9.90 15.54 16.40
CA VAL A 57 8.50 15.26 16.00
C VAL A 57 7.64 14.76 17.18
N PHE A 58 8.23 13.97 18.09
CA PHE A 58 7.53 13.39 19.23
C PHE A 58 7.71 14.17 20.55
N ALA A 59 8.33 15.35 20.51
CA ALA A 59 8.46 16.19 21.71
C ALA A 59 7.14 16.48 22.44
N PRO A 60 5.98 16.64 21.77
CA PRO A 60 4.71 16.87 22.47
C PRO A 60 4.19 15.67 23.27
N VAL A 61 4.70 14.46 23.00
CA VAL A 61 4.19 13.20 23.55
C VAL A 61 5.24 12.48 24.41
N ALA A 62 6.50 12.88 24.30
CA ALA A 62 7.63 12.28 25.00
C ALA A 62 8.71 13.31 25.35
N ASP A 63 8.98 13.44 26.65
CA ASP A 63 9.89 14.45 27.20
C ASP A 63 11.38 14.06 27.06
N THR A 64 11.67 12.77 26.91
CA THR A 64 13.05 12.25 26.82
C THR A 64 13.34 11.63 25.47
N GLU A 65 14.60 11.68 25.03
CA GLU A 65 15.04 11.11 23.75
C GLU A 65 14.71 9.61 23.65
N THR A 66 14.95 8.85 24.72
CA THR A 66 14.60 7.42 24.78
C THR A 66 13.10 7.18 24.62
N GLN A 67 12.25 8.01 25.22
CA GLN A 67 10.79 7.91 25.05
C GLN A 67 10.35 8.29 23.64
N GLN A 68 11.00 9.28 23.00
CA GLN A 68 10.72 9.66 21.62
C GLN A 68 11.05 8.53 20.64
N TRP A 69 12.17 7.82 20.86
CA TRP A 69 12.49 6.61 20.12
C TRP A 69 11.52 5.46 20.41
N GLY A 70 11.05 5.34 21.65
CA GLY A 70 9.99 4.40 22.00
C GLY A 70 8.68 4.67 21.24
N ALA A 71 8.24 5.93 21.20
CA ALA A 71 7.05 6.36 20.46
C ALA A 71 7.21 6.10 18.95
N PHE A 72 8.37 6.43 18.39
CA PHE A 72 8.69 6.11 17.00
C PHE A 72 8.66 4.61 16.72
N ALA A 73 9.21 3.78 17.61
CA ALA A 73 9.20 2.33 17.46
C ALA A 73 7.76 1.77 17.46
N VAL A 74 6.87 2.28 18.32
CA VAL A 74 5.45 1.89 18.32
C VAL A 74 4.78 2.27 17.00
N LEU A 75 5.04 3.47 16.48
CA LEU A 75 4.53 3.91 15.18
C LEU A 75 5.05 3.04 14.03
N ALA A 76 6.35 2.72 14.03
CA ALA A 76 6.98 1.83 13.06
C ALA A 76 6.37 0.43 13.09
N LEU A 77 6.13 -0.12 14.28
CA LEU A 77 5.46 -1.41 14.45
C LEU A 77 4.02 -1.38 13.90
N GLY A 78 3.27 -0.31 14.17
CA GLY A 78 1.93 -0.12 13.61
C GLY A 78 1.95 -0.11 12.09
N TRP A 79 2.93 0.58 11.49
CA TRP A 79 3.11 0.57 10.04
C TRP A 79 3.47 -0.82 9.50
N VAL A 80 4.36 -1.57 10.15
CA VAL A 80 4.71 -2.95 9.74
C VAL A 80 3.48 -3.85 9.75
N LEU A 81 2.62 -3.74 10.77
CA LEU A 81 1.37 -4.49 10.84
C LEU A 81 0.43 -4.12 9.69
N LEU A 82 0.29 -2.83 9.37
CA LEU A 82 -0.50 -2.36 8.22
C LEU A 82 0.07 -2.85 6.89
N ALA A 83 1.40 -2.85 6.75
CA ALA A 83 2.09 -3.34 5.56
C ALA A 83 1.88 -4.85 5.38
N GLY A 84 2.05 -5.64 6.46
CA GLY A 84 1.80 -7.08 6.44
C GLY A 84 0.34 -7.42 6.13
N TRP A 85 -0.61 -6.67 6.70
CA TRP A 85 -2.03 -6.82 6.39
C TRP A 85 -2.33 -6.48 4.93
N SER A 86 -1.78 -5.37 4.42
CA SER A 86 -1.90 -4.97 3.01
C SER A 86 -1.45 -6.08 2.06
N TRP A 87 -0.34 -6.75 2.36
CA TRP A 87 0.12 -7.88 1.54
C TRP A 87 -0.80 -9.10 1.64
N SER A 88 -1.29 -9.44 2.83
CA SER A 88 -2.26 -10.54 2.99
C SER A 88 -3.58 -10.31 2.26
N ALA A 89 -4.01 -9.06 2.14
CA ALA A 89 -5.21 -8.67 1.38
C ALA A 89 -4.99 -8.71 -0.14
N VAL A 90 -3.74 -8.69 -0.59
CA VAL A 90 -3.37 -8.76 -2.02
C VAL A 90 -3.14 -10.21 -2.47
N THR A 91 -2.60 -11.06 -1.60
CA THR A 91 -2.25 -12.45 -1.93
C THR A 91 -3.32 -13.49 -1.55
N GLY A 92 -4.30 -13.12 -0.72
CA GLY A 92 -5.45 -13.94 -0.35
C GLY A 92 -6.67 -13.67 -1.21
#